data_AF-A0A7W0WPZ7-F1
#
_entry.id   AF-A0A7W0WPZ7-F1
#
_cell.length_a   1.000
_cell.length_b   1.000
_cell.length_c   1.000
_cell.angle_alpha   90.00
_cell.angle_beta   90.00
_cell.angle_gamma   90.00
#
_symmetry.space_group_name_H-M   'P 1'
#
loop_
_entity.id
_entity.type
_entity.pdbx_description
1 polymer ?
#
loop_
_entity_poly.entity_id
_entity_poly.type
_entity_poly.pdbx_seq_one_letter_code
_entity_poly.pdbx_strand_id
1 'polypeptide(L)' 'GYCPHERVSLVEHGLIDRGVITCRRHGYQFDLRTGGCESAPWLRLVRYSVTQIGAEIWVDLPSRA' A
#
# COMPACT_ATOMS: atom_id res chain seq x y z
N GLY A 1 -2.28 -6.61 -0.31
CA GLY A 1 -1.11 -6.08 -1.04
C GLY A 1 0.18 -6.60 -0.43
N TYR A 2 1.28 -6.54 -1.17
CA TYR A 2 2.59 -7.00 -0.72
C TYR A 2 3.59 -5.84 -0.66
N CYS A 3 4.55 -5.91 0.27
CA CYS A 3 5.69 -5.00 0.30
C CYS A 3 6.57 -5.27 -0.93
N PRO A 4 6.92 -4.24 -1.73
CA PRO A 4 7.67 -4.41 -2.98
C PRO A 4 9.14 -4.80 -2.75
N HIS A 5 9.66 -4.74 -1.51
CA HIS A 5 11.01 -5.18 -1.19
C HIS A 5 11.19 -6.69 -1.37
N GLU A 6 10.37 -7.48 -0.67
CA GLU A 6 10.52 -8.96 -0.61
C GLU A 6 9.16 -9.69 -0.61
N ARG A 7 8.14 -9.08 -1.19
CA ARG A 7 6.79 -9.66 -1.29
C ARG A 7 6.19 -10.12 0.05
N VAL A 8 6.53 -9.43 1.13
CA VAL A 8 5.95 -9.65 2.46
C VAL A 8 4.48 -9.22 2.44
N SER A 9 3.58 -10.05 2.98
CA SER A 9 2.16 -9.69 3.12
C SER A 9 2.00 -8.47 4.04
N LEU A 10 1.51 -7.37 3.50
CA LEU A 10 1.21 -6.17 4.30
C LEU A 10 -0.10 -6.31 5.08
N VAL A 11 -0.94 -7.30 4.75
CA VAL A 11 -2.14 -7.61 5.54
C VAL A 11 -1.75 -8.29 6.85
N GLU A 12 -0.80 -9.22 6.80
CA GLU A 12 -0.35 -9.97 7.98
C GLU A 12 0.70 -9.20 8.79
N HIS A 13 1.62 -8.51 8.12
CA HIS A 13 2.78 -7.89 8.75
C HIS A 13 2.80 -6.36 8.67
N GLY A 14 1.79 -5.73 8.08
CA GLY A 14 1.67 -4.27 8.07
C GLY A 14 1.21 -3.71 9.42
N LEU A 15 1.61 -2.49 9.71
CA LEU A 15 1.02 -1.64 10.74
C LEU A 15 0.68 -0.30 10.10
N ILE A 16 -0.56 0.16 10.25
CA ILE A 16 -1.00 1.46 9.73
C ILE A 16 -1.05 2.46 10.87
N ASP A 17 -0.40 3.60 10.70
CA ASP A 17 -0.51 4.78 11.55
C ASP A 17 -0.53 6.04 10.68
N ARG A 18 -1.48 6.95 10.91
CA ARG A 18 -1.56 8.28 10.25
C ARG A 18 -1.34 8.27 8.73
N GLY A 19 -1.92 7.31 8.02
CA GLY A 19 -1.83 7.23 6.55
C GLY A 19 -0.51 6.65 6.04
N VAL A 20 0.35 6.14 6.91
CA VAL A 20 1.57 5.41 6.56
C VAL A 20 1.38 3.94 6.93
N ILE A 21 1.80 3.03 6.05
CA ILE A 21 1.91 1.62 6.38
C ILE A 21 3.38 1.23 6.54
N THR A 22 3.68 0.59 7.67
CA THR A 22 5.01 0.07 7.99
C THR A 22 5.03 -1.44 7.80
N CYS A 23 5.94 -1.95 6.96
CA CYS A 23 6.22 -3.39 6.88
C CYS A 23 7.05 -3.82 8.09
N ARG A 24 6.43 -4.49 9.07
CA ARG A 24 7.11 -4.86 10.34
C ARG A 24 8.24 -5.88 10.19
N ARG A 25 8.43 -6.49 9.02
CA ARG A 25 9.53 -7.43 8.78
C ARG A 25 10.89 -6.73 8.61
N HIS A 26 10.92 -5.59 7.92
CA HIS A 26 12.17 -4.88 7.58
C HIS A 26 12.10 -3.36 7.81
N GLY A 27 10.96 -2.84 8.27
CA GLY A 27 10.80 -1.45 8.68
C GLY A 27 10.48 -0.45 7.59
N TYR A 28 10.41 -0.84 6.31
CA TYR A 28 10.03 0.07 5.23
C TYR A 28 8.64 0.66 5.44
N GLN A 29 8.55 1.98 5.26
CA GLN A 29 7.34 2.77 5.45
C GLN A 29 6.87 3.32 4.11
N PHE A 30 5.56 3.30 3.89
CA PHE A 30 4.96 3.78 2.66
C PHE A 30 3.79 4.70 2.96
N ASP A 31 3.76 5.87 2.35
CA ASP A 31 2.60 6.76 2.38
C ASP A 31 1.46 6.12 1.57
N LEU A 32 0.27 5.95 2.16
CA LEU A 32 -0.86 5.26 1.52
C LEU A 32 -1.53 6.08 0.41
N ARG A 33 -1.31 7.40 0.34
CA ARG A 33 -1.86 8.27 -0.71
C ARG A 33 -1.02 8.17 -1.99
N THR A 34 0.31 8.20 -1.84
CA THR A 34 1.29 8.27 -2.94
C THR A 34 1.93 6.92 -3.26
N GLY A 35 1.89 5.99 -2.30
CA GLY A 35 2.54 4.69 -2.35
C GLY A 35 4.06 4.76 -2.18
N GLY A 36 4.64 5.96 -2.00
CA GLY A 36 6.08 6.16 -1.98
C GLY A 36 6.73 5.75 -0.65
N CYS A 37 7.97 5.28 -0.74
CA CYS A 37 8.84 5.05 0.41
C CYS A 37 9.92 6.12 0.48
N GLU A 38 9.98 6.89 1.57
CA GLU A 38 10.95 7.99 1.70
C GLU A 38 12.39 7.48 1.79
N SER A 39 12.63 6.40 2.56
CA SER A 39 13.97 5.85 2.76
C SER A 39 14.50 5.05 1.56
N ALA A 40 13.62 4.65 0.64
CA ALA A 40 13.98 3.92 -0.57
C ALA A 40 13.10 4.38 -1.75
N PRO A 41 13.45 5.50 -2.43
CA PRO A 41 12.61 6.11 -3.46
C PRO A 41 12.27 5.22 -4.67
N TRP A 42 13.04 4.15 -4.89
CA TRP A 42 12.77 3.14 -5.92
C TRP A 42 11.68 2.13 -5.53
N LEU A 43 11.35 2.01 -4.24
CA LEU A 43 10.24 1.18 -3.76
C LEU A 43 8.94 1.98 -3.78
N ARG A 44 7.92 1.42 -4.44
CA ARG A 44 6.58 2.02 -4.51
C ARG A 44 5.50 0.96 -4.42
N LEU A 45 4.46 1.22 -3.61
CA LEU A 45 3.27 0.39 -3.57
C LEU A 45 2.46 0.55 -4.86
N VAL A 46 1.93 -0.57 -5.35
CA VAL A 46 0.83 -0.55 -6.31
C VAL A 46 -0.38 0.08 -5.62
N ARG A 47 -1.00 1.05 -6.28
CA ARG A 47 -2.18 1.76 -5.79
C ARG A 47 -3.38 1.44 -6.67
N TYR A 48 -4.53 1.46 -6.03
CA TYR A 48 -5.83 1.31 -6.68
C TYR A 48 -6.66 2.53 -6.31
N SER A 49 -7.38 3.08 -7.28
CA SER A 49 -8.36 4.12 -7.00
C SER A 49 -9.49 3.51 -6.19
N VAL A 50 -9.96 4.24 -5.18
CA VAL A 50 -11.02 3.80 -4.28
C VAL A 50 -12.11 4.85 -4.25
N THR A 51 -13.36 4.42 -4.46
CA THR A 51 -14.56 5.28 -4.40
C THR A 51 -15.52 4.74 -3.36
N GLN A 52 -16.05 5.62 -2.50
CA GLN A 52 -17.11 5.26 -1.57
C GLN A 52 -18.48 5.63 -2.16
N ILE A 53 -19.39 4.65 -2.25
CA ILE A 53 -20.76 4.84 -2.71
C ILE A 53 -21.70 4.37 -1.59
N GLY A 54 -22.27 5.31 -0.84
CA GLY A 54 -23.03 4.99 0.37
C GLY A 54 -22.16 4.29 1.41
N ALA A 55 -22.53 3.06 1.78
CA ALA A 55 -21.79 2.23 2.73
C ALA A 55 -20.74 1.32 2.06
N GLU A 56 -20.68 1.30 0.73
CA GLU A 56 -19.81 0.39 -0.02
C GLU A 56 -18.51 1.07 -0.44
N ILE A 57 -17.43 0.30 -0.44
CA ILE A 57 -16.11 0.71 -0.91
C ILE A 57 -15.81 -0.03 -2.20
N TRP A 58 -15.68 0.72 -3.30
CA TRP A 58 -15.35 0.22 -4.63
C TRP A 58 -13.88 0.44 -4.92
N VAL A 59 -13.23 -0.56 -5.50
CA VAL A 59 -11.79 -0.53 -5.84
C VAL A 59 -11.65 -0.75 -7.33
N ASP A 60 -11.05 0.22 -8.03
CA ASP A 60 -10.81 0.11 -9.46
C ASP A 60 -9.64 -0.83 -9.72
N LEU A 61 -9.90 -1.94 -10.39
CA LEU A 61 -8.84 -2.82 -10.85
C LEU A 61 -8.25 -2.25 -12.15
N PRO A 62 -6.93 -2.23 -12.30
CA PRO A 62 -6.32 -1.86 -13.57
C PRO A 62 -6.86 -2.79 -14.66
N SER A 63 -7.23 -2.22 -15.81
CA SER A 63 -7.64 -3.00 -16.97
C SER A 63 -6.53 -3.99 -17.32
N ARG A 64 -6.88 -5.27 -17.50
CA ARG A 64 -5.95 -6.25 -18.07
C ARG A 64 -5.60 -5.76 -19.48
N ALA A 65 -4.32 -5.47 -19.72
CA ALA A 65 -3.77 -5.40 -21.06
C ALA A 65 -3.60 -6.81 -21.62
#